data_AF-A0A6S6UAA4-F1
#
_entry.id   AF-A0A6S6UAA4-F1
#
_cell.length_a   1.000
_cell.length_b   1.000
_cell.length_c   1.000
_cell.angle_alpha   90.00
_cell.angle_beta   90.00
_cell.angle_gamma   90.00
#
_symmetry.space_group_name_H-M   'P 1'
#
loop_
_entity.id
_entity.type
_entity.pdbx_description
1 polymer ?
#
loop_
_entity_poly.entity_id
_entity_poly.type
_entity_poly.pdbx_seq_one_letter_code
_entity_poly.pdbx_strand_id
1 'polypeptide(L)'
;MTDQKEFNDMTMVDKINTIDKVIEDKIRGFLQKDNGDIELLNVVERHEYLMVYVEYQGACVSCESSGNTLSSIETILRTTLADNIRVISL
;
A
#
# COMPACT_ATOMS: atom_id res chain seq x y z
N MET A 1 -9.94 17.87 -5.82
CA MET A 1 -8.55 17.85 -6.32
C MET A 1 -7.62 18.33 -5.21
N THR A 2 -7.67 17.71 -4.02
CA THR A 2 -6.94 18.22 -2.83
C THR A 2 -6.25 17.12 -2.02
N ASP A 3 -6.46 15.85 -2.36
CA ASP A 3 -6.15 14.72 -1.46
C ASP A 3 -4.66 14.51 -1.17
N GLN A 4 -3.75 14.74 -2.14
CA GLN A 4 -2.32 14.48 -1.92
C GLN A 4 -1.64 15.52 -1.00
N LYS A 5 -2.11 16.76 -1.02
CA LYS A 5 -1.54 17.81 -0.16
C LYS A 5 -2.01 17.60 1.29
N GLU A 6 -3.27 17.22 1.47
CA GLU A 6 -3.83 16.90 2.78
C GLU A 6 -3.16 15.66 3.39
N PHE A 7 -2.84 14.64 2.61
CA PHE A 7 -2.13 13.45 3.10
C PHE A 7 -0.73 13.75 3.62
N ASN A 8 0.03 14.63 2.97
CA ASN A 8 1.40 14.92 3.39
C ASN A 8 1.48 15.68 4.73
N ASP A 9 0.48 16.53 5.01
CA ASP A 9 0.36 17.30 6.25
C ASP A 9 -0.26 16.49 7.42
N MET A 10 -0.71 15.25 7.18
CA MET A 10 -1.25 14.37 8.23
C MET A 10 -0.20 13.92 9.24
N THR A 11 -0.65 13.63 10.45
CA THR A 11 0.18 12.95 11.45
C THR A 11 0.51 11.53 10.99
N MET A 12 1.55 10.93 11.55
CA MET A 12 1.92 9.54 11.22
C MET A 12 0.77 8.56 11.45
N VAL A 13 0.01 8.74 12.53
CA VAL A 13 -1.14 7.89 12.86
C VAL A 13 -2.26 8.06 11.84
N ASP A 14 -2.54 9.29 11.40
CA ASP A 14 -3.55 9.57 10.38
C ASP A 14 -3.14 9.02 9.01
N LYS A 15 -1.85 9.11 8.66
CA LYS A 15 -1.29 8.49 7.45
C LYS A 15 -1.49 6.97 7.47
N ILE A 16 -1.17 6.31 8.59
CA ILE A 16 -1.37 4.86 8.76
C ILE A 16 -2.86 4.50 8.59
N ASN A 17 -3.77 5.17 9.30
CA ASN A 17 -5.21 4.91 9.20
C ASN A 17 -5.74 5.14 7.78
N THR A 18 -5.20 6.13 7.07
CA THR A 18 -5.62 6.44 5.70
C THR A 18 -5.10 5.39 4.71
N ILE A 19 -3.84 4.96 4.86
CA ILE A 19 -3.27 3.86 4.07
C ILE A 19 -4.07 2.58 4.29
N ASP A 20 -4.34 2.24 5.56
CA ASP A 20 -5.09 1.05 5.94
C ASP A 20 -6.47 1.03 5.27
N LYS A 21 -7.23 2.13 5.36
CA LYS A 21 -8.51 2.27 4.66
C LYS A 21 -8.40 2.09 3.15
N VAL A 22 -7.39 2.67 2.50
CA VAL A 22 -7.21 2.51 1.05
C VAL A 22 -6.89 1.05 0.70
N ILE A 23 -6.10 0.38 1.53
CA ILE A 23 -5.82 -1.05 1.38
C ILE A 23 -7.12 -1.85 1.48
N GLU A 24 -7.95 -1.61 2.49
CA GLU A 24 -9.23 -2.31 2.65
C GLU A 24 -10.20 -2.06 1.49
N ASP A 25 -10.43 -0.80 1.12
CA ASP A 25 -11.42 -0.40 0.10
C ASP A 25 -11.01 -0.79 -1.33
N LYS A 26 -9.72 -0.61 -1.67
CA LYS A 26 -9.26 -0.72 -3.08
C LYS A 26 -8.46 -1.97 -3.39
N ILE A 27 -7.73 -2.49 -2.40
CA ILE A 27 -6.72 -3.54 -2.66
C ILE A 27 -7.22 -4.90 -2.18
N ARG A 28 -7.68 -5.01 -0.92
CA ARG A 28 -8.07 -6.28 -0.32
C ARG A 28 -9.17 -6.99 -1.13
N GLY A 29 -10.20 -6.25 -1.56
CA GLY A 29 -11.27 -6.81 -2.40
C GLY A 29 -10.81 -7.31 -3.78
N PHE A 30 -9.70 -6.78 -4.32
CA PHE A 30 -9.09 -7.27 -5.56
C PHE A 30 -8.28 -8.55 -5.29
N LEU A 31 -7.48 -8.57 -4.22
CA LEU A 31 -6.64 -9.71 -3.87
C LEU A 31 -7.45 -10.95 -3.46
N GLN A 32 -8.54 -10.77 -2.73
CA GLN A 32 -9.39 -11.88 -2.29
C GLN A 32 -10.02 -12.65 -3.45
N LYS A 33 -10.23 -12.01 -4.61
CA LYS A 33 -10.68 -12.70 -5.83
C LYS A 33 -9.63 -13.68 -6.38
N ASP A 34 -8.35 -13.41 -6.11
CA ASP A 34 -7.22 -14.26 -6.49
C ASP A 34 -6.79 -15.20 -5.34
N ASN A 35 -7.61 -15.34 -4.28
CA ASN A 35 -7.26 -16.06 -3.04
C ASN A 35 -5.98 -15.51 -2.38
N GLY A 36 -5.76 -14.20 -2.51
CA GLY A 36 -4.73 -13.46 -1.79
C GLY A 36 -5.32 -12.54 -0.73
N ASP A 37 -4.47 -12.10 0.18
CA ASP A 37 -4.76 -11.10 1.20
C ASP A 37 -3.53 -10.22 1.43
N ILE A 38 -3.73 -9.10 2.11
CA ILE A 38 -2.70 -8.11 2.39
C ILE A 38 -2.93 -7.50 3.77
N GLU A 39 -1.87 -7.43 4.55
CA GLU A 39 -1.87 -6.82 5.87
C GLU A 39 -0.86 -5.68 5.92
N LEU A 40 -1.27 -4.54 6.48
CA LEU A 40 -0.37 -3.42 6.75
C LEU A 40 0.42 -3.71 8.04
N LEU A 41 1.73 -3.89 7.91
CA LEU A 41 2.59 -4.20 9.06
C LEU A 41 3.12 -2.93 9.73
N ASN A 42 3.61 -1.99 8.91
CA ASN A 42 4.23 -0.78 9.43
C ASN A 42 4.31 0.30 8.36
N VAL A 43 4.42 1.56 8.80
CA VAL A 43 4.72 2.68 7.94
C VAL A 43 5.89 3.44 8.56
N VAL A 44 6.87 3.84 7.75
CA VAL A 44 8.06 4.56 8.22
C VAL A 44 8.44 5.64 7.23
N GLU A 45 8.62 6.87 7.69
CA GLU A 45 9.19 7.95 6.89
C GLU A 45 10.73 7.84 6.84
N ARG A 46 11.30 7.80 5.64
CA ARG A 46 12.76 7.83 5.42
C ARG A 46 13.10 8.81 4.32
N HIS A 47 13.85 9.85 4.69
CA HIS A 47 14.21 10.94 3.79
C HIS A 47 12.94 11.53 3.15
N GLU A 48 12.82 11.42 1.83
CA GLU A 48 11.69 11.90 1.03
C GLU A 48 10.62 10.84 0.77
N TYR A 49 10.80 9.59 1.23
CA TYR A 49 9.89 8.48 0.96
C TYR A 49 9.09 8.04 2.19
N LEU A 50 7.83 7.66 1.96
CA LEU A 50 6.99 6.97 2.93
C LEU A 50 7.04 5.47 2.63
N MET A 51 7.76 4.72 3.45
CA MET A 51 7.90 3.28 3.30
C MET A 51 6.72 2.59 3.97
N VAL A 52 5.96 1.81 3.20
CA VAL A 52 4.79 1.07 3.63
C VAL A 52 5.14 -0.41 3.58
N TYR A 53 5.28 -1.01 4.76
CA TYR A 53 5.59 -2.43 4.93
C TYR A 53 4.30 -3.22 4.98
N VAL A 54 4.18 -4.21 4.11
CA VAL A 54 3.00 -5.07 4.01
C VAL A 54 3.41 -6.53 4.06
N GLU A 55 2.53 -7.37 4.59
CA GLU A 55 2.60 -8.81 4.40
C GLU A 55 1.57 -9.19 3.33
N TYR A 56 2.03 -9.74 2.22
CA TYR A 56 1.15 -10.26 1.18
C TYR A 56 1.06 -11.78 1.32
N GLN A 57 -0.15 -12.30 1.48
CA GLN A 57 -0.40 -13.74 1.51
C GLN A 57 -1.21 -14.15 0.28
N GLY A 58 -0.92 -15.29 -0.35
CA GLY A 58 -1.73 -15.76 -1.49
C GLY A 58 -1.12 -16.93 -2.25
N ALA A 59 -1.93 -17.55 -3.12
CA ALA A 59 -1.59 -18.80 -3.81
C ALA A 59 -0.40 -18.71 -4.79
N CYS A 60 0.11 -17.51 -5.06
CA CYS A 60 1.09 -17.24 -6.09
C CYS A 60 2.24 -16.37 -5.56
N VAL A 61 2.78 -16.67 -4.37
CA VAL A 61 4.00 -16.03 -3.84
C VAL A 61 5.28 -16.50 -4.56
N SER A 62 5.17 -17.59 -5.33
CA SER A 62 6.28 -18.33 -5.93
C SER A 62 6.28 -18.33 -7.47
N CYS A 63 5.42 -17.54 -8.12
CA CYS A 63 5.40 -17.39 -9.57
C CYS A 63 5.87 -15.98 -9.92
N GLU A 64 6.69 -15.80 -10.96
CA GLU A 64 7.28 -14.50 -11.36
C GLU A 64 6.25 -13.38 -11.64
N SER A 65 4.95 -13.71 -11.69
CA SER A 65 3.83 -12.76 -11.71
C SER A 65 3.58 -12.00 -10.39
N SER A 66 4.10 -12.41 -9.23
CA SER A 66 3.86 -11.71 -7.95
C SER A 66 4.42 -10.29 -7.94
N GLY A 67 5.48 -10.02 -8.72
CA GLY A 67 6.06 -8.70 -8.88
C GLY A 67 5.09 -7.67 -9.50
N ASN A 68 4.16 -8.12 -10.33
CA ASN A 68 3.14 -7.25 -10.92
C ASN A 68 2.09 -6.82 -9.89
N THR A 69 1.78 -7.68 -8.93
CA THR A 69 0.79 -7.38 -7.87
C THR A 69 1.30 -6.32 -6.91
N LEU A 70 2.54 -6.47 -6.40
CA LEU A 70 3.15 -5.46 -5.52
C LEU A 70 3.32 -4.10 -6.20
N SER A 71 3.73 -4.10 -7.48
CA SER A 71 3.85 -2.87 -8.27
C SER A 71 2.49 -2.20 -8.50
N SER A 72 1.43 -3.00 -8.66
CA SER A 72 0.05 -2.49 -8.76
C SER A 72 -0.43 -1.87 -7.46
N ILE A 73 -0.14 -2.52 -6.32
CA ILE A 73 -0.43 -1.99 -4.97
C ILE A 73 0.27 -0.65 -4.75
N GLU A 74 1.57 -0.58 -5.04
CA GLU A 74 2.34 0.66 -4.95
C GLU A 74 1.73 1.76 -5.84
N THR A 75 1.37 1.43 -7.08
CA THR A 75 0.74 2.37 -8.01
C THR A 75 -0.59 2.91 -7.46
N ILE A 76 -1.43 2.05 -6.89
CA ILE A 76 -2.72 2.46 -6.30
C ILE A 76 -2.50 3.41 -5.13
N LEU A 77 -1.56 3.10 -4.23
CA LEU A 77 -1.24 3.96 -3.09
C LEU A 77 -0.65 5.30 -3.55
N ARG A 78 0.26 5.29 -4.52
CA ARG A 78 0.90 6.51 -5.04
C ARG A 78 -0.11 7.44 -5.72
N THR A 79 -0.97 6.89 -6.55
CA THR A 79 -2.00 7.64 -7.27
C THR A 79 -3.14 8.11 -6.36
N THR A 80 -3.43 7.39 -5.28
CA THR A 80 -4.50 7.75 -4.34
C THR A 80 -4.03 8.72 -3.25
N LEU A 81 -2.81 8.54 -2.73
CA LEU A 81 -2.35 9.22 -1.50
C LEU A 81 -1.17 10.15 -1.74
N ALA A 82 -0.02 9.64 -2.19
CA ALA A 82 1.16 10.46 -2.44
C ALA A 82 2.20 9.75 -3.31
N ASP A 83 2.82 10.48 -4.23
CA ASP A 83 3.74 9.89 -5.22
C ASP A 83 5.03 9.33 -4.60
N ASN A 84 5.40 9.74 -3.39
CA ASN A 84 6.59 9.31 -2.68
C ASN A 84 6.39 8.05 -1.80
N ILE A 85 5.29 7.32 -1.98
CA ILE A 85 5.05 6.05 -1.30
C ILE A 85 5.89 4.94 -1.94
N ARG A 86 6.50 4.11 -1.10
CA ARG A 86 7.28 2.92 -1.48
C ARG A 86 6.71 1.71 -0.75
N VAL A 87 6.29 0.69 -1.48
CA VAL A 87 5.76 -0.54 -0.86
C VAL A 87 6.85 -1.58 -0.73
N ILE A 88 6.97 -2.16 0.46
CA ILE A 88 7.94 -3.20 0.77
C ILE A 88 7.17 -4.41 1.32
N SER A 89 7.24 -5.53 0.62
CA SER A 89 6.75 -6.80 1.14
C SER A 89 7.80 -7.44 2.05
N LEU A 90 7.38 -7.97 3.19
CA LEU A 90 8.20 -8.83 4.06
C LEU A 90 7.93 -10.31 3.82
#